data_AF-W1U5D6-F1
#
_entry.id   AF-W1U5D6-F1
#
_cell.length_a   1.000
_cell.length_b   1.000
_cell.length_c   1.000
_cell.angle_alpha   90.00
_cell.angle_beta   90.00
_cell.angle_gamma   90.00
#
_symmetry.space_group_name_H-M   'P 1'
#
loop_
_entity.id
_entity.type
_entity.pdbx_description
1 polymer ?
#
loop_
_entity_poly.entity_id
_entity_poly.type
_entity_poly.pdbx_seq_one_letter_code
_entity_poly.pdbx_strand_id
1 'polypeptide(L)' 'MLDIEDILATHRMFEENRLDVRTVTLGVSLLGCIDRNGETMCQKIYDHICRVAENLVPTAEAI' A
#
# COMPACT_ATOMS: atom_id res chain seq x y z
N MET A 1 9.83 -8.40 -16.72
CA MET A 1 10.40 -9.24 -15.63
C MET A 1 11.58 -8.45 -15.09
N LEU A 2 11.69 -8.27 -13.78
CA LEU A 2 12.78 -7.51 -13.18
C LEU A 2 14.09 -8.29 -13.31
N ASP A 3 15.17 -7.63 -13.75
CA ASP A 3 16.51 -8.20 -13.83
C ASP A 3 17.24 -8.07 -12.47
N ILE A 4 18.10 -9.03 -12.14
CA ILE A 4 18.88 -9.00 -10.89
C ILE A 4 19.88 -7.84 -10.89
N GLU A 5 20.40 -7.47 -12.07
CA GLU A 5 21.34 -6.36 -12.21
C GLU A 5 20.69 -5.02 -11.84
N ASP A 6 19.44 -4.81 -12.25
CA ASP A 6 18.65 -3.61 -11.92
C ASP A 6 18.35 -3.50 -10.42
N ILE A 7 18.08 -4.64 -9.76
CA ILE A 7 17.86 -4.70 -8.31
C ILE A 7 19.14 -4.27 -7.57
N LEU A 8 20.30 -4.82 -7.95
CA LEU A 8 21.59 -4.50 -7.33
C LEU A 8 22.02 -3.04 -7.60
N ALA A 9 21.76 -2.52 -8.80
CA ALA A 9 22.01 -1.12 -9.12
C ALA A 9 21.15 -0.17 -8.26
N THR A 10 19.87 -0.51 -8.09
CA THR A 10 18.94 0.26 -7.24
C THR A 10 19.39 0.24 -5.77
N HIS A 11 19.80 -0.91 -5.24
CA HIS A 11 20.32 -1.02 -3.87
C HIS A 11 21.52 -0.09 -3.63
N ARG A 12 22.51 -0.12 -4.52
CA ARG A 12 23.69 0.76 -4.45
C ARG A 12 23.30 2.24 -4.47
N MET A 13 22.36 2.62 -5.34
CA MET A 13 21.87 4.00 -5.42
C MET A 13 21.24 4.48 -4.09
N PHE A 14 20.47 3.63 -3.40
CA PHE A 14 19.87 3.97 -2.11
C PHE A 14 20.93 4.21 -1.02
N GLU A 15 21.96 3.36 -0.97
CA GLU A 15 23.07 3.49 0.01
C GLU A 15 23.94 4.72 -0.28
N GLU A 16 24.41 4.88 -1.51
CA GLU A 16 25.34 5.95 -1.89
C GLU A 16 24.71 7.34 -1.80
N ASN A 17 23.42 7.47 -2.14
CA ASN A 17 22.70 8.74 -2.15
C ASN A 17 21.85 8.97 -0.90
N ARG A 18 21.85 8.04 0.07
CA ARG A 18 21.12 8.12 1.34
C ARG A 18 19.62 8.41 1.15
N LEU A 19 18.99 7.66 0.26
CA LEU A 19 17.57 7.81 -0.07
C LEU A 19 16.70 7.16 1.02
N ASP A 20 15.56 7.78 1.33
CA ASP A 20 14.57 7.25 2.26
C ASP A 20 13.16 7.22 1.65
N VAL A 21 12.36 6.23 2.08
CA VAL A 21 10.95 6.14 1.69
C VAL A 21 10.13 7.00 2.65
N ARG A 22 9.50 8.06 2.13
CA ARG A 22 8.69 9.00 2.94
C ARG A 22 7.27 8.53 3.19
N THR A 23 6.73 7.74 2.27
CA THR A 23 5.33 7.30 2.33
C THR A 23 5.13 6.05 1.49
N VAL A 24 4.27 5.16 1.99
CA VAL A 24 3.71 4.04 1.24
C VAL A 24 2.21 4.27 1.18
N THR A 25 1.66 4.35 -0.03
CA THR A 25 0.23 4.60 -0.26
C THR A 25 -0.44 3.37 -0.84
N LEU A 26 -1.53 2.94 -0.24
CA LEU A 26 -2.39 1.88 -0.76
C LEU A 26 -3.64 2.50 -1.40
N GLY A 27 -3.78 2.34 -2.71
CA GLY A 27 -5.01 2.68 -3.43
C GLY A 27 -6.08 1.62 -3.19
N VAL A 28 -7.25 2.04 -2.71
CA VAL A 28 -8.38 1.14 -2.42
C VAL A 28 -9.59 1.52 -3.28
N SER A 29 -10.11 0.57 -4.05
CA SER A 29 -11.32 0.79 -4.85
C SER A 29 -12.58 0.65 -3.99
N LEU A 30 -13.45 1.66 -4.03
CA LEU A 30 -14.73 1.64 -3.31
C LEU A 30 -15.90 1.13 -4.16
N LEU A 31 -15.66 0.75 -5.42
CA LEU A 31 -16.73 0.32 -6.34
C LEU A 31 -17.53 -0.87 -5.79
N GLY A 32 -16.87 -1.78 -5.08
CA GLY A 32 -17.52 -2.93 -4.43
C GLY A 32 -18.32 -2.59 -3.17
N CYS A 33 -18.25 -1.35 -2.68
CA CYS A 33 -18.91 -0.92 -1.44
C CYS A 33 -20.29 -0.28 -1.67
N ILE A 34 -20.75 -0.16 -2.93
CA ILE A 34 -22.01 0.49 -3.27
C ILE A 34 -23.18 -0.16 -2.52
N ASP A 35 -24.04 0.69 -1.98
CA ASP A 35 -25.31 0.29 -1.37
C ASP A 35 -26.38 1.37 -1.59
N ARG A 36 -27.66 0.97 -1.52
CA ARG A 36 -28.80 1.91 -1.60
C ARG A 36 -28.97 2.70 -0.30
N ASN A 37 -28.53 2.14 0.82
CA ASN A 37 -28.54 2.81 2.12
C ASN A 37 -27.15 3.38 2.44
N GLY A 38 -27.08 4.67 2.77
CA GLY A 38 -25.82 5.36 3.04
C GLY A 38 -25.06 4.83 4.26
N GLU A 39 -25.76 4.44 5.33
CA GLU A 39 -25.13 3.87 6.54
C GLU A 39 -24.49 2.52 6.24
N THR A 40 -25.20 1.68 5.46
CA THR A 40 -24.67 0.38 5.03
C THR A 40 -23.46 0.56 4.11
N MET A 41 -23.50 1.53 3.19
CA MET A 41 -22.35 1.86 2.35
C MET A 41 -21.14 2.30 3.19
N CYS A 42 -21.34 3.15 4.20
CA CYS A 42 -20.27 3.59 5.10
C CYS A 42 -19.63 2.40 5.84
N GLN A 43 -20.44 1.46 6.34
CA GLN A 43 -19.93 0.26 7.00
C GLN A 43 -19.10 -0.60 6.02
N LYS A 44 -19.60 -0.81 4.80
CA LYS A 44 -18.86 -1.56 3.76
C LYS A 44 -17.51 -0.91 3.43
N ILE A 45 -17.46 0.42 3.34
CA ILE A 45 -16.21 1.16 3.09
C ILE A 45 -15.23 0.92 4.24
N TYR A 46 -15.68 1.05 5.49
CA TYR A 46 -14.85 0.84 6.68
C TYR A 46 -14.27 -0.59 6.69
N ASP A 47 -15.14 -1.60 6.58
CA ASP A 47 -14.73 -3.00 6.60
C ASP A 47 -13.77 -3.33 5.46
N HIS A 48 -14.03 -2.78 4.28
CA HIS A 48 -13.18 -3.00 3.11
C HIS A 48 -11.78 -2.42 3.31
N ILE A 49 -11.67 -1.15 3.77
CA ILE A 49 -10.40 -0.50 4.04
C ILE A 49 -9.63 -1.25 5.13
N CYS A 50 -10.28 -1.55 6.27
CA CYS A 50 -9.64 -2.24 7.37
C CYS A 50 -9.08 -3.60 6.93
N ARG A 51 -9.83 -4.37 6.15
CA ARG A 51 -9.40 -5.69 5.69
C ARG A 51 -8.24 -5.62 4.68
N VAL A 52 -8.27 -4.71 3.71
CA VAL A 52 -7.21 -4.65 2.68
C VAL A 52 -5.93 -3.97 3.19
N ALA A 53 -6.06 -3.06 4.15
CA ALA A 53 -4.94 -2.32 4.72
C ALA A 53 -4.43 -2.91 6.04
N GLU A 54 -4.98 -4.04 6.51
CA GLU A 54 -4.67 -4.61 7.84
C GLU A 54 -3.16 -4.81 8.08
N ASN A 55 -2.42 -5.13 7.02
CA ASN A 55 -0.98 -5.38 7.08
C ASN A 55 -0.13 -4.23 6.50
N LEU A 56 -0.73 -3.10 6.10
CA LEU A 56 0.00 -2.04 5.41
C LEU A 56 1.14 -1.48 6.27
N VAL A 57 0.85 -1.13 7.52
CA VAL A 57 1.84 -0.58 8.46
C VAL A 57 2.90 -1.61 8.84
N PRO A 58 2.56 -2.81 9.36
CA PRO A 58 3.59 -3.78 9.77
C PRO A 58 4.44 -4.27 8.58
N THR A 59 3.89 -4.30 7.36
CA THR A 59 4.68 -4.61 6.16
C THR A 59 5.64 -3.47 5.82
N ALA A 60 5.20 -2.22 5.89
CA ALA A 60 6.04 -1.07 5.59
C ALA A 60 7.16 -0.87 6.63
N GLU A 61 6.90 -1.17 7.90
CA GLU A 61 7.90 -1.10 8.98
C GLU A 61 8.92 -2.24 8.95
N ALA A 62 8.63 -3.33 8.24
CA ALA A 62 9.53 -4.48 8.10
C ALA A 62 10.49 -4.38 6.91
N ILE A 63 10.42 -3.30 6.12
CA ILE A 63 11.31 -3.01 4.98
C ILE A 63 12.50 -2.19 5.46
#